data_AF-S9UQW8-F1
#
_entry.id   AF-S9UQW8-F1
#
_cell.length_a   1.000
_cell.length_b   1.000
_cell.length_c   1.000
_cell.angle_alpha   90.00
_cell.angle_beta   90.00
_cell.angle_gamma   90.00
#
_symmetry.space_group_name_H-M   'P 1'
#
loop_
_entity.id
_entity.type
_entity.pdbx_description
1 polymer ?
#
loop_
_entity_poly.entity_id
_entity_poly.type
_entity_poly.pdbx_seq_one_letter_code
_entity_poly.pdbx_strand_id
1 'polypeptide(L)'
;MFMLTRLSYNIRATAMAFFTLVGVLFVSFATPMGRNNDHAAFAVMLIGVILLGTASNYGESFTLTFLQRYPDTIVGAWSSGTGISGVAASLIFMGLTSAGLTEQQTFLVSTPVCIIYWLCFTVGMVAPHKVLVATRTDGKTEEIIIHCLDEDEETHIPMLREQTLARDDVVSVTEDYEIKMIMNFRGVSWRNSPAIRKPEPAKDDSEEGDGLYNPCCRFLCGCCSPTNGLRRWWREQGPDMILMHNTMLWFFFNLAVVYIAEYAAQLMAPFSFYCEPEWVDNFWVKNSYVVTQFCYQFGVLISRSSLLIVQIPYVGVLSIIQVINAICWVIQAKLLFIKSYDKKQQVNMSFILFAWMIFIGLMGGASYVNVFYLILQRSTKMRQKEEEEAVSKYLAAQGHDMGDHAAGSQHRDAAADMGAEKKLHATEPILADMAREHSDEMTQPSGGSDTGRTEPTHAQPYQLTVDNADMTDAEREEIEQIRRTLNDVWAARRETGMNIGAMYATIGITLGNLVCLVFTTRC
;
A
#
# COMPACT_ATOMS: atom_id res chain seq x y z
N MET A 1 -7.36 -12.73 -1.33
CA MET A 1 -6.89 -11.44 -0.76
C MET A 1 -7.90 -10.88 0.25
N PHE A 2 -9.08 -10.44 -0.18
CA PHE A 2 -10.10 -9.82 0.71
C PHE A 2 -10.70 -10.74 1.79
N MET A 3 -10.73 -12.06 1.57
CA MET A 3 -11.22 -13.02 2.58
C MET A 3 -10.17 -13.35 3.65
N LEU A 4 -8.88 -13.15 3.33
CA LEU A 4 -7.76 -13.53 4.19
C LEU A 4 -7.49 -12.48 5.27
N THR A 5 -8.19 -11.34 5.24
CA THR A 5 -8.17 -10.31 6.29
C THR A 5 -8.75 -10.82 7.62
N ARG A 6 -9.55 -11.90 7.56
CA ARG A 6 -10.11 -12.59 8.74
C ARG A 6 -9.11 -13.52 9.45
N LEU A 7 -7.91 -13.71 8.91
CA LEU A 7 -6.85 -14.53 9.52
C LEU A 7 -5.85 -13.65 10.27
N SER A 8 -5.30 -14.17 11.38
CA SER A 8 -4.29 -13.46 12.17
C SER A 8 -3.03 -13.17 11.34
N TYR A 9 -2.40 -12.02 11.57
CA TYR A 9 -1.23 -11.57 10.80
C TYR A 9 -0.07 -12.58 10.84
N ASN A 10 0.14 -13.27 11.98
CA ASN A 10 1.17 -14.30 12.12
C ASN A 10 0.93 -15.51 11.20
N ILE A 11 -0.32 -15.94 11.03
CA ILE A 11 -0.67 -17.02 10.09
C ILE A 11 -0.43 -16.55 8.66
N ARG A 12 -0.84 -15.32 8.32
CA ARG A 12 -0.68 -14.74 6.97
C ARG A 12 0.81 -14.66 6.58
N ALA A 13 1.66 -14.13 7.46
CA ALA A 13 3.10 -14.05 7.26
C ALA A 13 3.77 -15.42 7.12
N THR A 14 3.39 -16.38 7.98
CA THR A 14 3.95 -17.74 7.95
C THR A 14 3.52 -18.49 6.69
N ALA A 15 2.26 -18.37 6.28
CA ALA A 15 1.77 -18.97 5.03
C ALA A 15 2.50 -18.38 3.82
N MET A 16 2.73 -17.06 3.80
CA MET A 16 3.49 -16.39 2.75
C MET A 16 4.93 -16.93 2.68
N ALA A 17 5.66 -16.94 3.81
CA ALA A 17 7.03 -17.44 3.87
C ALA A 17 7.13 -18.92 3.47
N PHE A 18 6.16 -19.74 3.89
CA PHE A 18 6.07 -21.14 3.49
C PHE A 18 5.86 -21.29 1.99
N PHE A 19 4.91 -20.57 1.37
CA PHE A 19 4.70 -20.63 -0.07
C PHE A 19 5.90 -20.12 -0.87
N THR A 20 6.59 -19.07 -0.39
CA THR A 20 7.85 -18.62 -1.01
C THR A 20 8.91 -19.72 -0.95
N LEU A 21 9.13 -20.35 0.20
CA LEU A 21 10.11 -21.42 0.38
C LEU A 21 9.80 -22.62 -0.53
N VAL A 22 8.55 -23.09 -0.53
CA VAL A 22 8.11 -24.20 -1.39
C VAL A 22 8.25 -23.81 -2.87
N GLY A 23 7.90 -22.59 -3.24
CA GLY A 23 8.06 -22.08 -4.60
C GLY A 23 9.52 -22.09 -5.07
N VAL A 24 10.45 -21.59 -4.25
CA VAL A 24 11.91 -21.62 -4.54
C VAL A 24 12.39 -23.07 -4.68
N LEU A 25 11.95 -23.99 -3.83
CA LEU A 25 12.32 -25.41 -3.91
C LEU A 25 11.79 -26.05 -5.19
N PHE A 26 10.56 -25.77 -5.60
CA PHE A 26 9.98 -26.29 -6.83
C PHE A 26 10.74 -25.79 -8.07
N VAL A 27 11.09 -24.50 -8.11
CA VAL A 27 11.89 -23.94 -9.21
C VAL A 27 13.30 -24.55 -9.21
N SER A 28 13.94 -24.65 -8.05
CA SER A 28 15.31 -25.17 -7.93
C SER A 28 15.40 -26.67 -8.21
N PHE A 29 14.38 -27.47 -7.88
CA PHE A 29 14.37 -28.92 -8.08
C PHE A 29 13.46 -29.37 -9.22
N ALA A 30 13.09 -28.47 -10.15
CA ALA A 30 12.17 -28.76 -11.24
C ALA A 30 12.62 -29.96 -12.09
N THR A 31 13.88 -29.98 -12.53
CA THR A 31 14.45 -31.06 -13.36
C THR A 31 14.46 -32.43 -12.66
N PRO A 32 15.01 -32.58 -11.44
CA PRO A 32 14.98 -33.86 -10.74
C PRO A 32 13.57 -34.30 -10.34
N MET A 33 12.68 -33.40 -9.92
CA MET A 33 11.27 -33.73 -9.63
C MET A 33 10.49 -34.14 -10.89
N GLY A 34 10.82 -33.52 -12.03
CA GLY A 34 10.29 -33.88 -13.35
C GLY A 34 10.79 -35.23 -13.88
N ARG A 35 11.57 -35.99 -13.10
CA ARG A 35 12.18 -37.27 -13.52
C ARG A 35 12.97 -37.14 -14.83
N ASN A 36 13.62 -35.99 -15.05
CA ASN A 36 14.35 -35.66 -16.28
C ASN A 36 13.51 -35.71 -17.56
N ASN A 37 12.18 -35.57 -17.45
CA ASN A 37 11.30 -35.34 -18.58
C ASN A 37 11.00 -33.85 -18.69
N ASP A 38 11.33 -33.24 -19.83
CA ASP A 38 11.22 -31.80 -20.06
C ASP A 38 9.80 -31.26 -19.80
N HIS A 39 8.76 -32.01 -20.19
CA HIS A 39 7.38 -31.59 -19.97
C HIS A 39 6.98 -31.60 -18.49
N ALA A 40 7.45 -32.60 -17.75
CA ALA A 40 7.17 -32.70 -16.31
C ALA A 40 7.98 -31.68 -15.52
N ALA A 41 9.24 -31.45 -15.88
CA ALA A 41 10.09 -30.42 -15.29
C ALA A 41 9.49 -29.03 -15.51
N PHE A 42 8.99 -28.74 -16.72
CA PHE A 42 8.28 -27.50 -17.01
C PHE A 42 7.03 -27.32 -16.15
N ALA A 43 6.21 -28.37 -16.00
CA ALA A 43 5.02 -28.30 -15.14
C ALA A 43 5.36 -28.03 -13.67
N VAL A 44 6.41 -28.67 -13.12
CA VAL A 44 6.88 -28.42 -11.76
C VAL A 44 7.38 -26.99 -11.60
N MET A 45 8.15 -26.48 -12.58
CA MET A 45 8.63 -25.11 -12.59
C MET A 45 7.47 -24.11 -12.61
N LEU A 46 6.44 -24.35 -13.44
CA LEU A 46 5.25 -23.51 -13.53
C LEU A 46 4.50 -23.43 -12.19
N ILE A 47 4.34 -24.56 -11.50
CA ILE A 47 3.75 -24.60 -10.15
C ILE A 47 4.58 -23.75 -9.18
N GLY A 48 5.90 -23.89 -9.21
CA GLY A 48 6.81 -23.09 -8.37
C GLY A 48 6.68 -21.58 -8.61
N VAL A 49 6.62 -21.16 -9.88
CA VAL A 49 6.45 -19.74 -10.26
C VAL A 49 5.08 -19.21 -9.81
N ILE A 50 4.01 -19.99 -9.94
CA ILE A 50 2.67 -19.61 -9.47
C ILE A 50 2.66 -19.41 -7.94
N LEU A 51 3.33 -20.30 -7.19
CA LEU A 51 3.46 -20.17 -5.73
C LEU A 51 4.25 -18.92 -5.35
N LEU A 52 5.37 -18.65 -6.02
CA LEU A 52 6.18 -17.44 -5.80
C LEU A 52 5.40 -16.16 -6.09
N GLY A 53 4.71 -16.08 -7.24
CA GLY A 53 3.90 -14.92 -7.61
C GLY A 53 2.70 -14.70 -6.69
N THR A 54 2.06 -15.79 -6.23
CA THR A 54 0.97 -15.70 -5.24
C THR A 54 1.51 -15.18 -3.90
N ALA A 55 2.66 -15.67 -3.46
CA ALA A 55 3.28 -15.25 -2.21
C ALA A 55 3.76 -13.79 -2.27
N SER A 56 4.32 -13.32 -3.39
CA SER A 56 4.78 -11.93 -3.54
C SER A 56 3.62 -10.93 -3.51
N ASN A 57 2.57 -11.17 -4.31
CA ASN A 57 1.40 -10.28 -4.39
C ASN A 57 0.65 -10.23 -3.05
N TYR A 58 0.53 -11.38 -2.41
CA TYR A 58 -0.11 -11.46 -1.10
C TYR A 58 0.74 -10.81 -0.01
N GLY A 59 2.06 -10.99 -0.04
CA GLY A 59 3.01 -10.44 0.91
C GLY A 59 3.04 -8.91 0.92
N GLU A 60 3.00 -8.29 -0.27
CA GLU A 60 2.88 -6.84 -0.42
C GLU A 60 1.61 -6.31 0.24
N SER A 61 0.48 -6.91 -0.12
CA SER A 61 -0.85 -6.53 0.41
C SER A 61 -0.94 -6.67 1.93
N PHE A 62 -0.40 -7.79 2.45
CA PHE A 62 -0.31 -8.06 3.87
C PHE A 62 0.57 -7.04 4.60
N THR A 63 1.75 -6.73 4.07
CA THR A 63 2.71 -5.85 4.75
C THR A 63 2.20 -4.42 4.77
N LEU A 64 1.65 -3.93 3.65
CA LEU A 64 1.01 -2.61 3.59
C LEU A 64 -0.12 -2.51 4.63
N THR A 65 -0.96 -3.54 4.74
CA THR A 65 -2.01 -3.62 5.78
C THR A 65 -1.43 -3.52 7.17
N PHE A 66 -0.36 -4.27 7.45
CA PHE A 66 0.27 -4.28 8.77
C PHE A 66 0.91 -2.92 9.12
N LEU A 67 1.45 -2.21 8.12
CA LEU A 67 2.07 -0.89 8.30
C LEU A 67 1.09 0.21 8.73
N GLN A 68 -0.22 0.02 8.53
CA GLN A 68 -1.23 0.99 9.00
C GLN A 68 -1.24 1.17 10.53
N ARG A 69 -0.65 0.22 11.27
CA ARG A 69 -0.46 0.32 12.73
C ARG A 69 0.66 1.27 13.14
N TYR A 70 1.43 1.75 12.18
CA TYR A 70 2.58 2.61 12.40
C TYR A 70 2.33 4.00 11.80
N PRO A 71 3.11 5.02 12.24
CA PRO A 71 3.07 6.34 11.62
C PRO A 71 3.33 6.28 10.11
N ASP A 72 2.74 7.23 9.37
CA ASP A 72 2.80 7.30 7.90
C ASP A 72 4.25 7.34 7.35
N THR A 73 5.22 7.79 8.15
CA THR A 73 6.65 7.81 7.80
C THR A 73 7.24 6.42 7.56
N ILE A 74 6.67 5.36 8.14
CA ILE A 74 7.20 3.99 8.01
C ILE A 74 6.91 3.42 6.61
N VAL A 75 5.86 3.90 5.93
CA VAL A 75 5.55 3.47 4.55
C VAL A 75 6.70 3.80 3.60
N GLY A 76 7.36 4.96 3.79
CA GLY A 76 8.56 5.34 3.05
C GLY A 76 9.75 4.40 3.32
N ALA A 77 9.94 3.99 4.58
CA ALA A 77 11.01 3.06 4.97
C ALA A 77 10.80 1.66 4.36
N TRP A 78 9.57 1.15 4.39
CA TRP A 78 9.24 -0.12 3.74
C TRP A 78 9.42 -0.07 2.22
N SER A 79 8.94 1.00 1.59
CA SER A 79 9.09 1.22 0.15
C SER A 79 10.57 1.31 -0.24
N SER A 80 11.40 2.02 0.52
CA SER A 80 12.85 2.06 0.32
C SER A 80 13.49 0.67 0.49
N GLY A 81 13.11 -0.09 1.53
CA GLY A 81 13.61 -1.45 1.76
C GLY A 81 13.34 -2.42 0.60
N THR A 82 12.15 -2.35 0.00
CA THR A 82 11.84 -3.14 -1.21
C THR A 82 12.69 -2.72 -2.41
N GLY A 83 12.99 -1.42 -2.58
CA GLY A 83 13.94 -0.94 -3.58
C GLY A 83 15.36 -1.47 -3.36
N ILE A 84 15.84 -1.46 -2.11
CA ILE A 84 17.17 -2.02 -1.75
C ILE A 84 17.21 -3.50 -2.08
N SER A 85 16.13 -4.24 -1.81
CA SER A 85 16.06 -5.67 -2.08
C SER A 85 16.23 -6.00 -3.57
N GLY A 86 15.69 -5.18 -4.48
CA GLY A 86 15.86 -5.36 -5.93
C GLY A 86 17.30 -5.16 -6.39
N VAL A 87 17.97 -4.13 -5.86
CA VAL A 87 19.38 -3.84 -6.13
C VAL A 87 20.27 -4.96 -5.57
N ALA A 88 20.06 -5.34 -4.31
CA ALA A 88 20.81 -6.40 -3.64
C ALA A 88 20.63 -7.75 -4.33
N ALA A 89 19.41 -8.12 -4.73
CA ALA A 89 19.13 -9.37 -5.45
C ALA A 89 19.89 -9.41 -6.79
N SER A 90 19.90 -8.32 -7.54
CA SER A 90 20.61 -8.22 -8.82
C SER A 90 22.13 -8.38 -8.64
N LEU A 91 22.69 -7.75 -7.60
CA LEU A 91 24.13 -7.85 -7.28
C LEU A 91 24.52 -9.24 -6.78
N ILE A 92 23.70 -9.85 -5.92
CA ILE A 92 23.91 -11.21 -5.43
C ILE A 92 23.86 -12.21 -6.60
N PHE A 93 22.85 -12.09 -7.47
CA PHE A 93 22.72 -12.93 -8.65
C PHE A 93 23.94 -12.81 -9.57
N MET A 94 24.38 -11.58 -9.87
CA MET A 94 25.55 -11.34 -10.71
C MET A 94 26.86 -11.82 -10.05
N GLY A 95 26.99 -11.64 -8.73
CA GLY A 95 28.15 -12.10 -7.97
C GLY A 95 28.26 -13.63 -7.91
N LEU A 96 27.15 -14.33 -7.71
CA LEU A 96 27.14 -15.79 -7.64
C LEU A 96 27.31 -16.44 -9.03
N THR A 97 26.69 -15.88 -10.08
CA THR A 97 26.87 -16.37 -11.45
C THR A 97 28.28 -16.11 -11.98
N SER A 98 28.90 -14.98 -11.63
CA SER A 98 30.32 -14.71 -11.98
C SER A 98 31.31 -15.59 -11.20
N ALA A 99 30.94 -16.06 -10.01
CA ALA A 99 31.69 -17.07 -9.26
C ALA A 99 31.53 -18.51 -9.81
N GLY A 100 30.74 -18.69 -10.88
CA GLY A 100 30.56 -19.98 -11.56
C GLY A 100 29.47 -20.87 -10.97
N LEU A 101 28.63 -20.36 -10.06
CA LEU A 101 27.48 -21.12 -9.57
C LEU A 101 26.42 -21.26 -10.66
N THR A 102 25.75 -22.40 -10.67
CA THR A 102 24.59 -22.61 -11.55
C THR A 102 23.40 -21.75 -11.09
N GLU A 103 22.46 -21.49 -12.00
CA GLU A 103 21.22 -20.77 -11.66
C GLU A 103 20.46 -21.47 -10.52
N GLN A 104 20.40 -22.81 -10.57
CA GLN A 104 19.81 -23.63 -9.51
C GLN A 104 20.48 -23.39 -8.14
N GLN A 105 21.81 -23.39 -8.09
CA GLN A 105 22.55 -23.13 -6.85
C GLN A 105 22.33 -21.70 -6.36
N THR A 106 22.22 -20.75 -7.28
CA THR A 106 22.00 -19.33 -6.99
C THR A 106 20.64 -19.10 -6.34
N PHE A 107 19.57 -19.74 -6.85
CA PHE A 107 18.26 -19.73 -6.19
C PHE A 107 18.28 -20.42 -4.83
N LEU A 108 19.01 -21.52 -4.67
CA LEU A 108 19.08 -22.23 -3.40
C LEU A 108 19.79 -21.41 -2.31
N VAL A 109 20.83 -20.66 -2.67
CA VAL A 109 21.54 -19.73 -1.78
C VAL A 109 20.63 -18.58 -1.30
N SER A 110 19.54 -18.26 -2.00
CA SER A 110 18.57 -17.25 -1.56
C SER A 110 17.64 -17.74 -0.44
N THR A 111 17.53 -19.06 -0.22
CA THR A 111 16.61 -19.68 0.75
C THR A 111 16.76 -19.17 2.19
N PRO A 112 17.98 -18.98 2.74
CA PRO A 112 18.16 -18.42 4.08
C PRO A 112 17.56 -17.02 4.23
N VAL A 113 17.53 -16.22 3.17
CA VAL A 113 16.93 -14.87 3.18
C VAL A 113 15.43 -14.95 3.47
N CYS A 114 14.73 -15.96 2.95
CA CYS A 114 13.31 -16.18 3.26
C CYS A 114 13.08 -16.48 4.74
N ILE A 115 13.96 -17.27 5.35
CA ILE A 115 13.88 -17.61 6.79
C ILE A 115 14.20 -16.38 7.63
N ILE A 116 15.24 -15.63 7.26
CA ILE A 116 15.60 -14.37 7.93
C ILE A 116 14.44 -13.37 7.85
N TYR A 117 13.80 -13.23 6.68
CA TYR A 117 12.64 -12.35 6.51
C TYR A 117 11.50 -12.73 7.48
N TRP A 118 11.18 -14.02 7.58
CA TRP A 118 10.16 -14.51 8.51
C TRP A 118 10.54 -14.30 9.99
N LEU A 119 11.81 -14.50 10.35
CA LEU A 119 12.32 -14.21 11.70
C LEU A 119 12.27 -12.72 12.04
N CYS A 120 12.63 -11.85 11.09
CA CYS A 120 12.52 -10.41 11.25
C CYS A 120 11.07 -9.98 11.48
N PHE A 121 10.10 -10.56 10.76
CA PHE A 121 8.69 -10.26 10.97
C PHE A 121 8.17 -10.76 12.34
N THR A 122 8.53 -11.99 12.73
CA THR A 122 7.98 -12.63 13.94
C THR A 122 8.63 -12.14 15.23
N VAL A 123 9.95 -11.98 15.24
CA VAL A 123 10.74 -11.63 16.43
C VAL A 123 11.21 -10.17 16.39
N GLY A 124 11.57 -9.66 15.22
CA GLY A 124 12.16 -8.32 15.08
C GLY A 124 11.14 -7.18 15.07
N MET A 125 9.96 -7.39 14.47
CA MET A 125 8.93 -6.34 14.41
C MET A 125 8.13 -6.26 15.71
N VAL A 126 8.01 -5.04 16.20
CA VAL A 126 7.34 -4.69 17.45
C VAL A 126 6.20 -3.74 17.12
N ALA A 127 4.98 -4.08 17.52
CA ALA A 127 3.79 -3.27 17.26
C ALA A 127 3.16 -2.77 18.58
N PRO A 128 2.51 -1.60 18.57
CA PRO A 128 1.80 -1.10 19.74
C PRO A 128 0.59 -1.97 20.03
N HIS A 129 0.46 -2.40 21.29
CA HIS A 129 -0.67 -3.17 21.81
C HIS A 129 -1.17 -2.56 23.11
N LYS A 130 -2.49 -2.57 23.32
CA LYS A 130 -3.11 -2.26 24.61
C LYS A 130 -2.89 -3.45 25.56
N VAL A 131 -2.31 -3.20 26.73
CA VAL A 131 -2.01 -4.23 27.74
C VAL A 131 -2.48 -3.79 29.12
N LEU A 132 -3.02 -4.75 29.87
CA LEU A 132 -3.18 -4.65 31.32
C LEU A 132 -1.92 -5.22 31.99
N VAL A 133 -1.38 -4.49 32.96
CA VAL A 133 -0.22 -4.94 33.72
C VAL A 133 -0.69 -5.51 35.05
N ALA A 134 -0.50 -6.81 35.23
CA ALA A 134 -0.79 -7.52 36.47
C ALA A 134 0.49 -7.71 37.28
N THR A 135 0.47 -7.41 38.57
CA THR A 135 1.59 -7.63 39.49
C THR A 135 1.37 -8.93 40.23
N ARG A 136 2.30 -9.89 40.11
CA ARG A 136 2.23 -11.17 40.83
C ARG A 136 2.81 -11.06 42.24
N THR A 137 2.46 -12.04 43.08
CA THR A 137 2.93 -12.19 44.46
C THR A 137 4.46 -12.33 44.59
N ASP A 138 5.14 -12.75 43.52
CA ASP A 138 6.61 -12.80 43.43
C ASP A 138 7.28 -11.46 43.05
N GLY A 139 6.48 -10.40 42.92
CA GLY A 139 6.93 -9.06 42.53
C GLY A 139 7.20 -8.90 41.03
N LYS A 140 6.93 -9.93 40.20
CA LYS A 140 7.06 -9.83 38.74
C LYS A 140 5.78 -9.30 38.12
N THR A 141 5.93 -8.48 37.09
CA THR A 141 4.82 -7.99 36.28
C THR A 141 4.53 -8.94 35.11
N GLU A 142 3.27 -9.28 34.94
CA GLU A 142 2.72 -10.02 33.82
C GLU A 142 1.93 -9.05 32.92
N GLU A 143 2.21 -9.06 31.63
CA GLU A 143 1.54 -8.22 30.64
C GLU A 143 0.45 -9.02 29.94
N ILE A 144 -0.80 -8.58 30.09
CA ILE A 144 -1.97 -9.23 29.52
C ILE A 144 -2.44 -8.39 28.34
N ILE A 145 -2.26 -8.93 27.15
CA ILE A 145 -2.61 -8.25 25.90
C ILE A 145 -4.13 -8.27 25.73
N ILE A 146 -4.72 -7.09 25.59
CA ILE A 146 -6.13 -6.95 25.27
C ILE A 146 -6.27 -7.26 23.78
N HIS A 147 -7.00 -8.33 23.47
CA HIS A 147 -7.30 -8.73 22.10
C HIS A 147 -8.69 -8.28 21.63
N CYS A 148 -9.40 -7.51 22.46
CA CYS A 148 -10.77 -7.09 22.18
C CYS A 148 -10.86 -5.96 21.16
N LEU A 149 -12.06 -5.85 20.59
CA LEU A 149 -12.47 -4.79 19.69
C LEU A 149 -13.02 -3.63 20.51
N ASP A 150 -12.83 -2.39 20.04
CA ASP A 150 -13.06 -1.18 20.82
C ASP A 150 -14.49 -1.06 21.41
N GLU A 151 -15.53 -1.64 20.79
CA GLU A 151 -16.90 -1.66 21.35
C GLU A 151 -17.08 -2.58 22.57
N ASP A 152 -16.31 -3.67 22.64
CA ASP A 152 -16.33 -4.59 23.77
C ASP A 152 -15.39 -4.10 24.88
N GLU A 153 -14.58 -3.05 24.69
CA GLU A 153 -13.55 -2.65 25.67
C GLU A 153 -14.13 -2.25 27.01
N GLU A 154 -15.23 -1.49 27.03
CA GLU A 154 -15.89 -1.03 28.26
C GLU A 154 -16.40 -2.17 29.14
N THR A 155 -16.76 -3.32 28.55
CA THR A 155 -17.22 -4.50 29.30
C THR A 155 -16.11 -5.55 29.48
N HIS A 156 -15.23 -5.69 28.49
CA HIS A 156 -14.23 -6.74 28.42
C HIS A 156 -12.96 -6.41 29.20
N ILE A 157 -12.54 -5.14 29.25
CA ILE A 157 -11.41 -4.71 30.08
C ILE A 157 -11.70 -4.97 31.56
N PRO A 158 -12.84 -4.52 32.14
CA PRO A 158 -13.15 -4.84 33.53
C PRO A 158 -13.37 -6.34 33.76
N MET A 159 -13.96 -7.08 32.83
CA MET A 159 -14.09 -8.54 32.93
C MET A 159 -12.73 -9.25 32.92
N LEU A 160 -11.81 -8.89 32.02
CA LEU A 160 -10.44 -9.44 31.98
C LEU A 160 -9.69 -9.10 33.27
N ARG A 161 -9.85 -7.89 33.77
CA ARG A 161 -9.28 -7.45 35.03
C ARG A 161 -9.80 -8.29 36.19
N GLU A 162 -11.11 -8.50 36.28
CA GLU A 162 -11.73 -9.34 37.30
C GLU A 162 -11.24 -10.79 37.21
N GLN A 163 -11.22 -11.37 36.00
CA GLN A 163 -10.68 -12.72 35.78
C GLN A 163 -9.20 -12.85 36.14
N THR A 164 -8.43 -11.80 35.98
CA THR A 164 -7.00 -11.78 36.32
C THR A 164 -6.79 -11.63 37.82
N LEU A 165 -7.55 -10.74 38.47
CA LEU A 165 -7.54 -10.57 39.93
C LEU A 165 -8.07 -11.81 40.66
N ALA A 166 -8.93 -12.62 40.02
CA ALA A 166 -9.41 -13.88 40.56
C ALA A 166 -8.34 -14.98 40.61
N ARG A 167 -7.13 -14.75 40.07
CA ARG A 167 -6.02 -15.71 40.17
C ARG A 167 -5.27 -15.52 41.49
N ASP A 168 -5.06 -16.60 42.22
CA ASP A 168 -4.45 -16.61 43.57
C ASP A 168 -3.01 -16.03 43.61
N ASP A 169 -2.35 -15.93 42.46
CA ASP A 169 -0.97 -15.47 42.32
C ASP A 169 -0.84 -13.98 41.96
N VAL A 170 -1.95 -13.27 41.74
CA VAL A 170 -1.98 -11.85 41.31
C VAL A 170 -2.38 -10.92 42.47
N VAL A 171 -1.59 -9.86 42.69
CA VAL A 171 -1.76 -8.88 43.78
C VAL A 171 -2.56 -7.66 43.32
N SER A 172 -2.28 -7.17 42.12
CA SER A 172 -2.94 -5.98 41.57
C SER A 172 -2.91 -6.00 40.05
N VAL A 173 -3.86 -5.29 39.44
CA VAL A 173 -3.94 -5.10 37.98
C VAL A 173 -4.18 -3.61 37.74
N THR A 174 -3.49 -3.00 36.76
CA THR A 174 -3.68 -1.59 36.38
C THR A 174 -5.14 -1.27 36.07
N GLU A 175 -5.60 -0.08 36.45
CA GLU A 175 -6.97 0.39 36.17
C GLU A 175 -7.15 0.71 34.68
N ASP A 176 -6.19 1.42 34.11
CA ASP A 176 -6.14 1.71 32.68
C ASP A 176 -5.22 0.77 31.91
N TYR A 177 -5.45 0.68 30.60
CA TYR A 177 -4.56 -0.02 29.68
C TYR A 177 -3.32 0.83 29.40
N GLU A 178 -2.16 0.19 29.36
CA GLU A 178 -0.93 0.80 28.87
C GLU A 178 -0.72 0.43 27.40
N ILE A 179 -0.20 1.34 26.58
CA ILE A 179 0.23 1.01 25.22
C ILE A 179 1.70 0.58 25.27
N LYS A 180 1.96 -0.70 25.08
CA LYS A 180 3.33 -1.25 25.02
C LYS A 180 3.69 -1.76 23.64
N MET A 181 4.97 -1.62 23.34
CA MET A 181 5.58 -2.14 22.11
C MET A 181 5.93 -3.61 22.33
N ILE A 182 5.19 -4.53 21.70
CA ILE A 182 5.36 -5.99 21.88
C ILE A 182 5.74 -6.66 20.56
N MET A 183 6.67 -7.62 20.61
CA MET A 183 7.08 -8.43 19.46
C MET A 183 5.89 -9.20 18.89
N ASN A 184 5.75 -9.24 17.57
CA ASN A 184 4.60 -9.88 16.89
C ASN A 184 4.32 -11.32 17.31
N PHE A 185 5.36 -12.12 17.57
CA PHE A 185 5.23 -13.50 18.04
C PHE A 185 4.50 -13.61 19.38
N ARG A 186 4.66 -12.61 20.26
CA ARG A 186 4.09 -12.56 21.60
C ARG A 186 2.83 -11.69 21.67
N GLY A 187 2.75 -10.67 20.82
CA GLY A 187 1.70 -9.64 20.76
C GLY A 187 0.41 -10.08 20.08
N VAL A 188 0.47 -11.00 19.11
CA VAL A 188 -0.70 -11.39 18.30
C VAL A 188 -0.99 -12.88 18.45
N SER A 189 -2.18 -13.22 18.95
CA SER A 189 -2.63 -14.61 19.07
C SER A 189 -2.66 -15.30 17.72
N TRP A 190 -2.12 -16.52 17.67
CA TRP A 190 -2.21 -17.37 16.48
C TRP A 190 -3.64 -17.87 16.25
N ARG A 191 -4.47 -17.96 17.30
CA ARG A 191 -5.86 -18.44 17.23
C ARG A 191 -6.88 -17.32 17.05
N ASN A 192 -6.64 -16.14 17.62
CA ASN A 192 -7.59 -15.04 17.60
C ASN A 192 -7.13 -13.99 16.59
N SER A 193 -7.98 -13.67 15.61
CA SER A 193 -7.74 -12.54 14.73
C SER A 193 -8.21 -11.27 15.46
N PRO A 194 -7.39 -10.21 15.57
CA PRO A 194 -7.92 -8.87 15.78
C PRO A 194 -8.62 -8.49 14.47
N ALA A 195 -9.84 -8.99 14.29
CA ALA A 195 -10.65 -8.64 13.12
C ALA A 195 -11.34 -7.35 13.48
N ILE A 196 -10.93 -6.21 12.91
CA ILE A 196 -11.67 -4.95 12.99
C ILE A 196 -13.08 -5.25 12.46
N ARG A 197 -14.02 -5.53 13.37
CA ARG A 197 -15.43 -5.67 13.03
C ARG A 197 -15.99 -4.27 13.01
N LYS A 198 -16.83 -3.99 12.02
CA LYS A 198 -17.68 -2.82 12.10
C LYS A 198 -18.52 -2.91 13.37
N PRO A 199 -18.81 -1.77 14.00
CA PRO A 199 -19.98 -1.62 14.83
C PRO A 199 -21.15 -2.39 14.27
N GLU A 200 -21.77 -3.24 15.09
CA GLU A 200 -23.07 -3.78 14.71
C GLU A 200 -24.01 -2.57 14.58
N PRO A 201 -24.67 -2.36 13.43
CA PRO A 201 -25.58 -1.23 13.31
C PRO A 201 -26.59 -1.33 14.45
N ALA A 202 -26.82 -0.22 15.15
CA ALA A 202 -27.90 -0.13 16.13
C ALA A 202 -29.14 -0.77 15.52
N LYS A 203 -29.68 -1.80 16.19
CA LYS A 203 -30.85 -2.53 15.72
C LYS A 203 -31.92 -1.49 15.38
N ASP A 204 -32.14 -1.28 14.09
CA ASP A 204 -33.33 -0.61 13.63
C ASP A 204 -34.46 -1.58 13.98
N ASP A 205 -35.44 -1.15 14.78
CA ASP A 205 -36.53 -1.95 15.34
C ASP A 205 -37.47 -2.57 14.26
N SER A 206 -37.04 -2.58 13.00
CA SER A 206 -37.80 -3.05 11.83
C SER A 206 -37.35 -4.39 11.25
N GLU A 207 -36.24 -4.99 11.70
CA GLU A 207 -35.87 -6.36 11.32
C GLU A 207 -35.73 -7.25 12.57
N GLU A 208 -36.88 -7.73 13.05
CA GLU A 208 -37.01 -8.80 14.04
C GLU A 208 -36.50 -10.12 13.42
N GLY A 209 -35.17 -10.26 13.38
CA GLY A 209 -34.49 -11.49 13.02
C GLY A 209 -34.32 -12.37 14.26
N ASP A 210 -35.03 -13.50 14.26
CA ASP A 210 -35.19 -14.49 15.32
C ASP A 210 -33.92 -14.66 16.18
N GLY A 211 -34.00 -14.24 17.44
CA GLY A 211 -32.90 -14.16 18.41
C GLY A 211 -32.37 -15.51 18.90
N LEU A 212 -31.83 -16.34 18.01
CA LEU A 212 -31.18 -17.59 18.37
C LEU A 212 -29.80 -17.73 17.71
N TYR A 213 -28.82 -16.94 18.17
CA TYR A 213 -27.42 -17.10 17.74
C TYR A 213 -26.58 -17.68 18.88
N ASN A 214 -26.28 -18.98 18.78
CA ASN A 214 -25.31 -19.67 19.62
C ASN A 214 -23.92 -19.60 18.96
N PRO A 215 -22.81 -19.38 19.70
CA PRO A 215 -21.48 -19.19 19.14
C PRO A 215 -20.87 -20.57 18.82
N CYS A 216 -21.32 -21.19 17.73
CA CYS A 216 -20.72 -22.46 17.30
C CYS A 216 -20.37 -22.43 15.81
N CYS A 217 -19.13 -22.85 15.55
CA CYS A 217 -18.55 -23.25 14.27
C CYS A 217 -17.82 -22.18 13.43
N ARG A 218 -16.50 -22.17 13.68
CA ARG A 218 -15.39 -22.09 12.71
C ARG A 218 -15.81 -22.35 11.25
N PHE A 219 -15.34 -21.47 10.37
CA PHE A 219 -15.46 -21.34 8.90
C PHE A 219 -15.64 -22.61 8.02
N LEU A 220 -15.39 -23.82 8.52
CA LEU A 220 -15.52 -25.06 7.74
C LEU A 220 -16.89 -25.74 7.82
N CYS A 221 -17.74 -25.42 8.80
CA CYS A 221 -19.04 -26.09 8.92
C CYS A 221 -20.11 -25.31 8.17
N GLY A 222 -20.32 -25.66 6.89
CA GLY A 222 -21.38 -25.10 6.04
C GLY A 222 -22.80 -25.56 6.39
N CYS A 223 -23.09 -25.98 7.64
CA CYS A 223 -24.31 -26.73 7.94
C CYS A 223 -25.45 -25.93 8.61
N CYS A 224 -25.27 -24.68 9.05
CA CYS A 224 -26.36 -23.92 9.69
C CYS A 224 -26.32 -22.41 9.44
N SER A 225 -26.80 -21.94 8.27
CA SER A 225 -27.42 -20.60 8.11
C SER A 225 -28.07 -20.49 6.71
N PRO A 226 -29.27 -19.93 6.54
CA PRO A 226 -29.93 -19.76 5.24
C PRO A 226 -29.25 -18.74 4.31
N THR A 227 -28.12 -18.15 4.70
CA THR A 227 -27.40 -17.14 3.91
C THR A 227 -25.94 -17.54 3.74
N ASN A 228 -25.60 -17.99 2.52
CA ASN A 228 -24.24 -18.33 2.11
C ASN A 228 -23.23 -17.26 2.56
N GLY A 229 -22.13 -17.68 3.19
CA GLY A 229 -21.12 -16.79 3.77
C GLY A 229 -20.56 -15.74 2.81
N LEU A 230 -20.49 -16.04 1.51
CA LEU A 230 -20.05 -15.08 0.49
C LEU A 230 -21.04 -13.92 0.28
N ARG A 231 -22.34 -14.20 0.31
CA ARG A 231 -23.40 -13.18 0.12
C ARG A 231 -23.52 -12.29 1.36
N ARG A 232 -23.36 -12.87 2.56
CA ARG A 232 -23.24 -12.11 3.80
C ARG A 232 -22.00 -11.22 3.79
N TRP A 233 -20.84 -11.78 3.42
CA TRP A 233 -19.60 -11.02 3.29
C TRP A 233 -19.76 -9.84 2.31
N TRP A 234 -20.36 -10.07 1.14
CA TRP A 234 -20.60 -9.01 0.16
C TRP A 234 -21.54 -7.93 0.70
N ARG A 235 -22.56 -8.29 1.48
CA ARG A 235 -23.46 -7.31 2.12
C ARG A 235 -22.71 -6.43 3.12
N GLU A 236 -21.81 -7.00 3.91
CA GLU A 236 -21.05 -6.29 4.96
C GLU A 236 -19.91 -5.42 4.39
N GLN A 237 -19.18 -5.93 3.39
CA GLN A 237 -17.95 -5.32 2.86
C GLN A 237 -18.12 -4.64 1.50
N GLY A 238 -19.13 -5.05 0.71
CA GLY A 238 -19.37 -4.55 -0.65
C GLY A 238 -19.56 -3.03 -0.73
N PRO A 239 -20.39 -2.40 0.12
CA PRO A 239 -20.60 -0.95 0.07
C PRO A 239 -19.31 -0.15 0.28
N ASP A 240 -18.48 -0.54 1.25
CA ASP A 240 -17.20 0.12 1.50
C ASP A 240 -16.21 -0.12 0.37
N MET A 241 -16.21 -1.34 -0.20
CA MET A 241 -15.35 -1.66 -1.34
C MET A 241 -15.72 -0.80 -2.56
N ILE A 242 -17.01 -0.61 -2.82
CA ILE A 242 -17.50 0.25 -3.91
C ILE A 242 -17.16 1.72 -3.63
N LEU A 243 -17.33 2.18 -2.39
CA LEU A 243 -16.99 3.55 -2.00
C LEU A 243 -15.49 3.82 -2.21
N MET A 244 -14.62 2.99 -1.63
CA MET A 244 -13.17 3.13 -1.76
C MET A 244 -12.72 3.03 -3.23
N HIS A 245 -13.31 2.10 -3.98
CA HIS A 245 -13.02 1.94 -5.39
C HIS A 245 -13.37 3.19 -6.20
N ASN A 246 -14.60 3.68 -6.10
CA ASN A 246 -15.08 4.80 -6.91
C ASN A 246 -14.36 6.10 -6.54
N THR A 247 -14.11 6.35 -5.26
CA THR A 247 -13.43 7.56 -4.80
C THR A 247 -11.95 7.59 -5.19
N MET A 248 -11.28 6.44 -5.29
CA MET A 248 -9.84 6.34 -5.56
C MET A 248 -9.50 5.78 -6.95
N LEU A 249 -10.51 5.56 -7.81
CA LEU A 249 -10.37 4.92 -9.13
C LEU A 249 -9.29 5.58 -10.00
N TRP A 250 -9.24 6.92 -10.00
CA TRP A 250 -8.26 7.67 -10.77
C TRP A 250 -6.81 7.28 -10.40
N PHE A 251 -6.53 7.11 -9.12
CA PHE A 251 -5.20 6.72 -8.63
C PHE A 251 -4.88 5.28 -9.01
N PHE A 252 -5.84 4.36 -8.84
CA PHE A 252 -5.68 2.95 -9.21
C PHE A 252 -5.46 2.76 -10.72
N PHE A 253 -6.18 3.51 -11.53
CA PHE A 253 -6.02 3.49 -12.98
C PHE A 253 -4.63 3.96 -13.41
N ASN A 254 -4.16 5.10 -12.89
CA ASN A 254 -2.81 5.59 -13.16
C ASN A 254 -1.73 4.59 -12.74
N LEU A 255 -1.88 3.98 -11.56
CA LEU A 255 -0.97 2.94 -11.09
C LEU A 255 -0.92 1.75 -12.06
N ALA A 256 -2.08 1.23 -12.47
CA ALA A 256 -2.14 0.10 -13.40
C ALA A 256 -1.49 0.43 -14.76
N VAL A 257 -1.76 1.62 -15.31
CA VAL A 257 -1.15 2.07 -16.58
C VAL A 257 0.38 2.14 -16.47
N VAL A 258 0.91 2.70 -15.38
CA VAL A 258 2.36 2.75 -15.15
C VAL A 258 2.95 1.34 -15.07
N TYR A 259 2.32 0.42 -14.34
CA TYR A 259 2.78 -0.96 -14.25
C TYR A 259 2.78 -1.68 -15.60
N ILE A 260 1.74 -1.49 -16.42
CA ILE A 260 1.68 -2.04 -17.78
C ILE A 260 2.87 -1.55 -18.60
N ALA A 261 3.08 -0.23 -18.63
CA ALA A 261 4.12 0.41 -19.43
C ALA A 261 5.53 0.00 -18.97
N GLU A 262 5.75 -0.03 -17.66
CA GLU A 262 7.04 -0.34 -17.06
C GLU A 262 7.45 -1.79 -17.28
N TYR A 263 6.54 -2.75 -17.04
CA TYR A 263 6.79 -4.16 -17.33
C TYR A 263 6.96 -4.40 -18.83
N ALA A 264 6.22 -3.66 -19.66
CA ALA A 264 6.40 -3.72 -21.11
C ALA A 264 7.82 -3.31 -21.52
N ALA A 265 8.34 -2.21 -20.97
CA ALA A 265 9.70 -1.76 -21.24
C ALA A 265 10.77 -2.74 -20.71
N GLN A 266 10.61 -3.25 -19.49
CA GLN A 266 11.57 -4.20 -18.87
C GLN A 266 11.71 -5.50 -19.65
N LEU A 267 10.61 -6.07 -20.15
CA LEU A 267 10.63 -7.30 -20.94
C LEU A 267 11.17 -7.10 -22.36
N MET A 268 11.07 -5.89 -22.91
CA MET A 268 11.66 -5.52 -24.21
C MET A 268 13.16 -5.23 -24.12
N ALA A 269 13.67 -5.00 -22.91
CA ALA A 269 15.08 -4.70 -22.68
C ALA A 269 16.06 -5.73 -23.26
N PRO A 270 15.94 -7.06 -23.02
CA PRO A 270 16.86 -8.04 -23.59
C PRO A 270 16.89 -8.06 -25.13
N PHE A 271 15.79 -7.68 -25.79
CA PHE A 271 15.72 -7.59 -27.26
C PHE A 271 16.27 -6.27 -27.81
N SER A 272 16.52 -5.29 -26.95
CA SER A 272 16.98 -3.95 -27.35
C SER A 272 18.50 -3.85 -27.47
N PHE A 273 19.25 -4.84 -26.95
CA PHE A 273 20.69 -4.91 -27.08
C PHE A 273 21.07 -5.79 -28.27
N TYR A 274 21.74 -5.19 -29.26
CA TYR A 274 22.40 -5.96 -30.31
C TYR A 274 23.55 -6.77 -29.68
N CYS A 275 23.78 -8.02 -30.10
CA CYS A 275 24.94 -8.79 -29.65
C CYS A 275 25.40 -9.67 -30.81
N GLU A 276 26.63 -9.46 -31.27
CA GLU A 276 27.24 -10.27 -32.32
C GLU A 276 28.03 -11.43 -31.67
N PRO A 277 28.09 -12.63 -32.28
CA PRO A 277 28.71 -13.82 -31.68
C PRO A 277 30.19 -13.63 -31.28
N GLU A 278 30.88 -12.68 -31.91
CA GLU A 278 32.30 -12.37 -31.64
C GLU A 278 32.51 -11.50 -30.38
N TRP A 279 31.44 -10.94 -29.79
CA TRP A 279 31.53 -10.01 -28.65
C TRP A 279 31.15 -10.62 -27.30
N VAL A 280 31.03 -11.95 -27.25
CA VAL A 280 30.68 -12.73 -26.04
C VAL A 280 31.68 -12.53 -24.90
N ASP A 281 32.92 -12.13 -25.22
CA ASP A 281 33.98 -11.88 -24.23
C ASP A 281 33.77 -10.59 -23.42
N ASN A 282 32.95 -9.65 -23.91
CA ASN A 282 32.69 -8.40 -23.21
C ASN A 282 31.65 -8.57 -22.09
N PHE A 283 32.07 -8.30 -20.85
CA PHE A 283 31.21 -8.37 -19.67
C PHE A 283 29.89 -7.58 -19.81
N TRP A 284 29.94 -6.35 -20.31
CA TRP A 284 28.77 -5.45 -20.40
C TRP A 284 27.73 -5.89 -21.42
N VAL A 285 28.16 -6.48 -22.54
CA VAL A 285 27.26 -6.95 -23.60
C VAL A 285 26.66 -8.30 -23.19
N LYS A 286 27.49 -9.20 -22.65
CA LYS A 286 27.06 -10.52 -22.15
C LYS A 286 26.05 -10.41 -21.01
N ASN A 287 26.31 -9.54 -20.03
CA ASN A 287 25.44 -9.36 -18.86
C ASN A 287 24.46 -8.18 -19.02
N SER A 288 24.26 -7.70 -20.24
CA SER A 288 23.43 -6.51 -20.54
C SER A 288 22.03 -6.59 -19.93
N TYR A 289 21.38 -7.76 -19.98
CA TYR A 289 20.08 -7.98 -19.34
C TYR A 289 20.13 -7.74 -17.82
N VAL A 290 21.06 -8.40 -17.13
CA VAL A 290 21.19 -8.32 -15.66
C VAL A 290 21.59 -6.90 -15.24
N VAL A 291 22.50 -6.26 -15.98
CA VAL A 291 22.91 -4.87 -15.74
C VAL A 291 21.72 -3.91 -15.96
N THR A 292 20.88 -4.15 -16.96
CA THR A 292 19.70 -3.32 -17.23
C THR A 292 18.66 -3.48 -16.12
N GLN A 293 18.44 -4.71 -15.64
CA GLN A 293 17.59 -4.98 -14.48
C GLN A 293 18.12 -4.28 -13.22
N PHE A 294 19.44 -4.32 -12.99
CA PHE A 294 20.08 -3.57 -11.91
C PHE A 294 19.85 -2.06 -12.04
N CYS A 295 20.03 -1.49 -13.24
CA CYS A 295 19.81 -0.07 -13.51
C CYS A 295 18.35 0.35 -13.25
N TYR A 296 17.39 -0.48 -13.68
CA TYR A 296 15.98 -0.29 -13.37
C TYR A 296 15.76 -0.26 -11.85
N GLN A 297 16.24 -1.29 -11.12
CA GLN A 297 16.07 -1.38 -9.66
C GLN A 297 16.76 -0.23 -8.91
N PHE A 298 17.89 0.26 -9.42
CA PHE A 298 18.57 1.42 -8.88
C PHE A 298 17.74 2.70 -9.04
N GLY A 299 17.11 2.90 -10.20
CA GLY A 299 16.15 3.99 -10.41
C GLY A 299 14.95 3.90 -9.45
N VAL A 300 14.39 2.71 -9.28
CA VAL A 300 13.28 2.45 -8.34
C VAL A 300 13.69 2.74 -6.90
N LEU A 301 14.89 2.36 -6.48
CA LEU A 301 15.40 2.65 -5.14
C LEU A 301 15.47 4.15 -4.87
N ILE A 302 16.01 4.93 -5.82
CA ILE A 302 16.12 6.39 -5.68
C ILE A 302 14.73 7.01 -5.53
N SER A 303 13.80 6.64 -6.42
CA SER A 303 12.45 7.23 -6.42
C SER A 303 11.56 6.77 -5.26
N ARG A 304 11.73 5.53 -4.77
CA ARG A 304 11.04 5.07 -3.57
C ARG A 304 11.56 5.74 -2.30
N SER A 305 12.84 6.06 -2.26
CA SER A 305 13.48 6.75 -1.13
C SER A 305 13.24 8.26 -1.14
N SER A 306 12.87 8.85 -2.29
CA SER A 306 12.67 10.30 -2.43
C SER A 306 11.34 10.81 -1.86
N LEU A 307 10.42 9.95 -1.42
CA LEU A 307 9.09 10.37 -0.94
C LEU A 307 9.14 11.44 0.17
N LEU A 308 10.11 11.33 1.07
CA LEU A 308 10.27 12.28 2.19
C LEU A 308 10.80 13.65 1.73
N ILE A 309 11.33 13.75 0.51
CA ILE A 309 12.03 14.93 -0.01
C ILE A 309 11.22 15.59 -1.14
N VAL A 310 10.66 14.79 -2.06
CA VAL A 310 9.96 15.27 -3.26
C VAL A 310 8.62 14.57 -3.39
N GLN A 311 7.54 15.35 -3.30
CA GLN A 311 6.16 14.88 -3.45
C GLN A 311 5.61 15.37 -4.80
N ILE A 312 5.05 14.46 -5.60
CA ILE A 312 4.51 14.77 -6.92
C ILE A 312 2.97 14.63 -6.85
N PRO A 313 2.23 15.76 -6.79
CA PRO A 313 0.76 15.70 -6.67
C PRO A 313 0.07 15.24 -7.96
N TYR A 314 0.69 15.44 -9.13
CA TYR A 314 0.12 15.10 -10.44
C TYR A 314 0.63 13.76 -10.98
N VAL A 315 0.06 12.65 -10.52
CA VAL A 315 0.44 11.29 -10.96
C VAL A 315 0.15 11.02 -12.44
N GLY A 316 -0.80 11.73 -13.05
CA GLY A 316 -1.16 11.55 -14.47
C GLY A 316 -0.03 11.85 -15.45
N VAL A 317 0.83 12.83 -15.11
CA VAL A 317 2.00 13.18 -15.93
C VAL A 317 3.00 12.02 -15.96
N LEU A 318 3.20 11.34 -14.83
CA LEU A 318 4.08 10.18 -14.73
C LEU A 318 3.57 9.03 -15.61
N SER A 319 2.26 8.79 -15.62
CA SER A 319 1.62 7.77 -16.48
C SER A 319 1.84 8.04 -17.96
N ILE A 320 1.64 9.28 -18.41
CA ILE A 320 1.83 9.66 -19.81
C ILE A 320 3.29 9.46 -20.23
N ILE A 321 4.24 9.95 -19.42
CA ILE A 321 5.67 9.79 -19.69
C ILE A 321 6.05 8.30 -19.75
N GLN A 322 5.49 7.48 -18.86
CA GLN A 322 5.77 6.04 -18.86
C GLN A 322 5.24 5.33 -20.10
N VAL A 323 4.04 5.66 -20.56
CA VAL A 323 3.50 5.11 -21.81
C VAL A 323 4.38 5.49 -23.01
N ILE A 324 4.83 6.74 -23.08
CA ILE A 324 5.77 7.19 -24.12
C ILE A 324 7.08 6.40 -24.05
N ASN A 325 7.68 6.25 -22.86
CA ASN A 325 8.89 5.47 -22.66
C ASN A 325 8.71 4.01 -23.11
N ALA A 326 7.59 3.38 -22.76
CA ALA A 326 7.30 2.00 -23.14
C ALA A 326 7.19 1.83 -24.66
N ILE A 327 6.50 2.75 -25.35
CA ILE A 327 6.43 2.76 -26.81
C ILE A 327 7.82 2.89 -27.42
N CYS A 328 8.62 3.83 -26.91
CA CYS A 328 9.98 4.04 -27.39
C CYS A 328 10.90 2.82 -27.17
N TRP A 329 10.76 2.09 -26.06
CA TRP A 329 11.47 0.82 -25.84
C TRP A 329 11.00 -0.30 -26.75
N VAL A 330 9.70 -0.42 -27.01
CA VAL A 330 9.16 -1.39 -27.98
C VAL A 330 9.70 -1.09 -29.39
N ILE A 331 9.74 0.18 -29.78
CA ILE A 331 10.32 0.61 -31.06
C ILE A 331 11.81 0.28 -31.11
N GLN A 332 12.56 0.56 -30.05
CA GLN A 332 13.99 0.23 -29.96
C GLN A 332 14.23 -1.28 -30.06
N ALA A 333 13.41 -2.13 -29.42
CA ALA A 333 13.52 -3.58 -29.51
C ALA A 333 13.23 -4.11 -30.93
N LYS A 334 12.34 -3.46 -31.69
CA LYS A 334 11.97 -3.87 -33.05
C LYS A 334 12.90 -3.35 -34.14
N LEU A 335 13.28 -2.08 -34.04
CA LEU A 335 14.07 -1.39 -35.08
C LEU A 335 15.57 -1.35 -34.78
N LEU A 336 15.98 -1.64 -33.54
CA LEU A 336 17.36 -1.51 -33.06
C LEU A 336 17.99 -0.18 -33.53
N PHE A 337 17.26 0.93 -33.35
CA PHE A 337 17.68 2.25 -33.82
C PHE A 337 19.03 2.67 -33.22
N ILE A 338 19.27 2.28 -31.96
CA ILE A 338 20.57 2.39 -31.30
C ILE A 338 21.39 1.11 -31.59
N LYS A 339 21.87 0.96 -32.83
CA LYS A 339 22.81 -0.10 -33.24
C LYS A 339 24.10 0.51 -33.79
N SER A 340 25.24 -0.03 -33.40
CA SER A 340 26.51 0.20 -34.09
C SER A 340 27.20 -1.13 -34.38
N TYR A 341 27.96 -1.17 -35.49
CA TYR A 341 28.74 -2.30 -35.97
C TYR A 341 30.16 -2.33 -35.38
N ASP A 342 30.57 -1.30 -34.64
CA ASP A 342 31.85 -1.27 -33.92
C ASP A 342 31.66 -1.66 -32.44
N LYS A 343 32.46 -2.63 -31.97
CA LYS A 343 32.47 -3.15 -30.59
C LYS A 343 32.59 -2.03 -29.55
N LYS A 344 33.46 -1.04 -29.78
CA LYS A 344 33.67 0.06 -28.81
C LYS A 344 32.49 1.03 -28.78
N GLN A 345 31.95 1.35 -29.95
CA GLN A 345 30.82 2.26 -30.08
C GLN A 345 29.54 1.62 -29.54
N GLN A 346 29.34 0.33 -29.75
CA GLN A 346 28.18 -0.40 -29.23
C GLN A 346 28.15 -0.46 -27.69
N VAL A 347 29.31 -0.66 -27.05
CA VAL A 347 29.41 -0.60 -25.58
C VAL A 347 29.01 0.79 -25.08
N ASN A 348 29.51 1.86 -25.70
CA ASN A 348 29.13 3.23 -25.33
C ASN A 348 27.63 3.50 -25.50
N MET A 349 27.03 3.01 -26.58
CA MET A 349 25.59 3.13 -26.82
C MET A 349 24.75 2.32 -25.82
N SER A 350 25.28 1.20 -25.32
CA SER A 350 24.62 0.40 -24.28
C SER A 350 24.49 1.17 -22.96
N PHE A 351 25.45 2.05 -22.62
CA PHE A 351 25.33 2.92 -21.45
C PHE A 351 24.18 3.93 -21.55
N ILE A 352 23.83 4.37 -22.75
CA ILE A 352 22.65 5.23 -22.97
C ILE A 352 21.37 4.45 -22.63
N LEU A 353 21.28 3.19 -23.07
CA LEU A 353 20.16 2.31 -22.74
C LEU A 353 20.07 2.02 -21.24
N PHE A 354 21.21 1.80 -20.57
CA PHE A 354 21.28 1.65 -19.12
C PHE A 354 20.78 2.91 -18.39
N ALA A 355 21.24 4.09 -18.80
CA ALA A 355 20.80 5.36 -18.22
C ALA A 355 19.30 5.61 -18.43
N TRP A 356 18.79 5.28 -19.62
CA TRP A 356 17.35 5.37 -19.89
C TRP A 356 16.55 4.38 -19.02
N MET A 357 17.09 3.19 -18.74
CA MET A 357 16.44 2.26 -17.84
C MET A 357 16.41 2.75 -16.38
N ILE A 358 17.45 3.45 -15.92
CA ILE A 358 17.42 4.15 -14.62
C ILE A 358 16.26 5.16 -14.60
N PHE A 359 16.07 5.91 -15.68
CA PHE A 359 14.96 6.86 -15.78
C PHE A 359 13.58 6.18 -15.70
N ILE A 360 13.40 5.02 -16.37
CA ILE A 360 12.16 4.24 -16.26
C ILE A 360 11.90 3.79 -14.82
N GLY A 361 12.93 3.27 -14.14
CA GLY A 361 12.83 2.89 -12.73
C GLY A 361 12.50 4.07 -11.82
N LEU A 362 13.08 5.24 -12.08
CA LEU A 362 12.81 6.47 -11.32
C LEU A 362 11.34 6.88 -11.46
N MET A 363 10.81 6.89 -12.68
CA MET A 363 9.41 7.24 -12.94
C MET A 363 8.43 6.22 -12.37
N GLY A 364 8.76 4.93 -12.44
CA GLY A 364 7.96 3.82 -11.95
C GLY A 364 7.80 3.84 -10.43
N GLY A 365 8.93 3.89 -9.72
CA GLY A 365 8.92 3.98 -8.25
C GLY A 365 8.33 5.30 -7.74
N ALA A 366 8.53 6.42 -8.45
CA ALA A 366 7.92 7.70 -8.08
C ALA A 366 6.39 7.64 -8.18
N SER A 367 5.85 7.06 -9.24
CA SER A 367 4.39 6.88 -9.40
C SER A 367 3.83 6.00 -8.29
N TYR A 368 4.48 4.87 -8.02
CA TYR A 368 4.05 3.93 -6.98
C TYR A 368 3.90 4.63 -5.62
N VAL A 369 4.96 5.27 -5.12
CA VAL A 369 4.93 5.82 -3.76
C VAL A 369 4.03 7.04 -3.65
N ASN A 370 3.98 7.90 -4.68
CA ASN A 370 3.06 9.05 -4.67
C ASN A 370 1.59 8.60 -4.72
N VAL A 371 1.24 7.56 -5.48
CA VAL A 371 -0.13 7.01 -5.48
C VAL A 371 -0.53 6.50 -4.10
N PHE A 372 0.32 5.70 -3.44
CA PHE A 372 0.02 5.20 -2.09
C PHE A 372 -0.08 6.33 -1.06
N TYR A 373 0.82 7.32 -1.13
CA TYR A 373 0.77 8.49 -0.26
C TYR A 373 -0.52 9.30 -0.45
N LEU A 374 -0.93 9.55 -1.70
CA LEU A 374 -2.18 10.27 -2.00
C LEU A 374 -3.43 9.48 -1.57
N ILE A 375 -3.41 8.15 -1.67
CA ILE A 375 -4.48 7.28 -1.16
C ILE A 375 -4.62 7.45 0.36
N LEU A 376 -3.50 7.39 1.09
CA LEU A 376 -3.49 7.56 2.54
C LEU A 376 -3.96 8.97 2.93
N GLN A 377 -3.41 10.01 2.29
CA GLN A 377 -3.80 11.40 2.56
C GLN A 377 -5.29 11.64 2.29
N ARG A 378 -5.82 11.12 1.17
CA ARG A 378 -7.25 11.24 0.84
C ARG A 378 -8.13 10.48 1.82
N SER A 379 -7.69 9.31 2.29
CA SER A 379 -8.42 8.55 3.31
C SER A 379 -8.49 9.29 4.65
N THR A 380 -7.40 9.96 5.06
CA THR A 380 -7.37 10.78 6.28
C THR A 380 -8.30 11.99 6.17
N LYS A 381 -8.32 12.68 5.03
CA LYS A 381 -9.23 13.80 4.78
C LYS A 381 -10.70 13.38 4.81
N MET A 382 -11.03 12.24 4.20
CA MET A 382 -12.41 11.73 4.21
C MET A 382 -12.84 11.31 5.62
N ARG A 383 -11.95 10.72 6.41
CA ARG A 383 -12.20 10.44 7.83
C ARG A 383 -12.50 11.73 8.60
N GLN A 384 -11.65 12.75 8.46
CA GLN A 384 -11.85 14.04 9.15
C GLN A 384 -13.20 14.65 8.79
N LYS A 385 -13.57 14.62 7.51
CA LYS A 385 -14.88 15.12 7.07
C LYS A 385 -16.05 14.34 7.68
N GLU A 386 -15.99 13.02 7.72
CA GLU A 386 -17.03 12.21 8.38
C GLU A 386 -17.06 12.45 9.90
N GLU A 387 -15.91 12.72 10.52
CA GLU A 387 -15.80 13.05 11.95
C GLU A 387 -16.49 14.38 12.25
N GLU A 388 -16.17 15.41 11.47
CA GLU A 388 -16.78 16.74 11.58
C GLU A 388 -18.30 16.69 11.39
N GLU A 389 -18.77 15.94 10.39
CA GLU A 389 -20.21 15.76 10.16
C GLU A 389 -20.90 14.98 11.28
N ALA A 390 -20.26 13.96 11.85
CA ALA A 390 -20.81 13.16 12.96
C ALA A 390 -20.88 13.97 14.26
N VAL A 391 -19.79 14.65 14.62
CA VAL A 391 -19.72 15.52 15.80
C VAL A 391 -20.70 16.69 15.66
N SER A 392 -20.81 17.27 14.45
CA SER A 392 -21.77 18.34 14.20
C SER A 392 -23.22 17.91 14.41
N LYS A 393 -23.60 16.72 13.93
CA LYS A 393 -24.95 16.17 14.14
C LYS A 393 -25.23 15.88 15.62
N TYR A 394 -24.24 15.35 16.34
CA TYR A 394 -24.36 15.07 17.77
C TYR A 394 -24.61 16.37 18.57
N LEU A 395 -23.78 17.39 18.34
CA LEU A 395 -23.91 18.69 19.03
C LEU A 395 -25.24 19.39 18.68
N ALA A 396 -25.68 19.32 17.44
CA ALA A 396 -26.99 19.83 17.04
C ALA A 396 -28.15 19.12 17.75
N ALA A 397 -28.03 17.80 17.99
CA ALA A 397 -29.02 17.04 18.76
C ALA A 397 -29.04 17.43 20.25
N GLN A 398 -27.90 17.84 20.81
CA GLN A 398 -27.80 18.39 22.17
C GLN A 398 -28.30 19.84 22.30
N GLY A 399 -28.67 20.48 21.19
CA GLY A 399 -29.20 21.85 21.19
C GLY A 399 -28.14 22.95 21.19
N HIS A 400 -26.87 22.61 20.93
CA HIS A 400 -25.87 23.62 20.63
C HIS A 400 -26.18 24.29 19.29
N ASP A 401 -26.31 25.62 19.29
CA ASP A 401 -26.54 26.41 18.08
C ASP A 401 -25.25 26.45 17.24
N MET A 402 -25.13 25.47 16.35
CA MET A 402 -24.07 25.44 15.34
C MET A 402 -24.37 26.53 14.34
N GLY A 403 -23.78 27.71 14.51
CA GLY A 403 -23.85 28.79 13.54
C GLY A 403 -23.58 28.27 12.12
N ASP A 404 -24.30 28.84 11.14
CA ASP A 404 -24.48 28.44 9.73
C ASP A 404 -23.21 28.22 8.86
N HIS A 405 -22.05 27.97 9.46
CA HIS A 405 -20.78 27.71 8.79
C HIS A 405 -20.68 26.30 8.17
N ALA A 406 -21.53 25.34 8.56
CA ALA A 406 -21.54 23.99 8.01
C ALA A 406 -22.23 23.88 6.62
N ALA A 407 -23.15 24.78 6.29
CA ALA A 407 -23.86 24.77 5.00
C ALA A 407 -23.14 25.56 3.89
N GLY A 408 -22.18 26.42 4.24
CA GLY A 408 -21.50 27.33 3.30
C GLY A 408 -20.33 26.74 2.51
N SER A 409 -19.75 25.62 2.93
CA SER A 409 -18.59 25.00 2.25
C SER A 409 -18.99 23.97 1.19
N GLN A 410 -20.16 23.33 1.33
CA GLN A 410 -20.64 22.31 0.39
C GLN A 410 -20.84 22.86 -1.04
N HIS A 411 -21.12 24.15 -1.19
CA HIS A 411 -21.38 24.76 -2.50
C HIS A 411 -20.17 25.41 -3.17
N ARG A 412 -19.07 25.68 -2.44
CA ARG A 412 -17.87 26.32 -3.01
C ARG A 412 -16.80 25.31 -3.44
N ASP A 413 -16.63 24.20 -2.73
CA ASP A 413 -15.55 23.24 -3.03
C ASP A 413 -15.93 22.23 -4.10
N ALA A 414 -17.21 21.87 -4.22
CA ALA A 414 -17.72 21.06 -5.34
C ALA A 414 -17.68 21.84 -6.67
N ALA A 415 -17.81 23.16 -6.62
CA ALA A 415 -17.73 24.04 -7.80
C ALA A 415 -16.28 24.35 -8.20
N ALA A 416 -15.33 24.34 -7.26
CA ALA A 416 -13.91 24.55 -7.54
C ALA A 416 -13.26 23.32 -8.20
N ASP A 417 -13.62 22.10 -7.77
CA ASP A 417 -13.05 20.86 -8.33
C ASP A 417 -13.73 20.46 -9.67
N MET A 418 -15.05 20.66 -9.82
CA MET A 418 -15.74 20.47 -11.11
C MET A 418 -15.58 21.66 -12.09
N GLY A 419 -15.20 22.83 -11.61
CA GLY A 419 -15.01 24.04 -12.43
C GLY A 419 -13.67 24.07 -13.18
N ALA A 420 -12.67 23.33 -12.70
CA ALA A 420 -11.38 23.19 -13.37
C ALA A 420 -11.43 22.21 -14.56
N GLU A 421 -12.35 21.23 -14.54
CA GLU A 421 -12.51 20.22 -15.59
C GLU A 421 -13.36 20.71 -16.78
N LYS A 422 -14.25 21.70 -16.56
CA LYS A 422 -15.20 22.17 -17.60
C LYS A 422 -14.68 23.31 -18.49
N LYS A 423 -13.52 23.89 -18.20
CA LYS A 423 -12.92 24.98 -18.98
C LYS A 423 -11.88 24.55 -20.03
N LEU A 424 -11.62 23.25 -20.18
CA LEU A 424 -10.67 22.70 -21.17
C LEU A 424 -11.35 22.07 -22.41
N HIS A 425 -12.68 22.17 -22.53
CA HIS A 425 -13.43 21.70 -23.69
C HIS A 425 -14.18 22.85 -24.38
N ALA A 426 -13.45 23.67 -25.12
CA ALA A 426 -13.97 24.44 -26.24
C ALA A 426 -12.81 24.81 -27.18
N THR A 427 -12.61 23.99 -28.22
CA THR A 427 -11.85 24.34 -29.44
C THR A 427 -12.94 24.60 -30.49
N GLU A 428 -13.09 25.79 -31.08
CA GLU A 428 -12.39 26.35 -32.27
C GLU A 428 -13.23 27.58 -32.76
N PRO A 429 -12.84 28.40 -33.78
CA PRO A 429 -11.55 28.58 -34.46
C PRO A 429 -11.14 30.06 -34.77
N ILE A 430 -9.88 30.24 -35.20
CA ILE A 430 -9.31 31.19 -36.20
C ILE A 430 -9.17 32.71 -35.90
N LEU A 431 -7.94 33.17 -36.14
CA LEU A 431 -7.43 34.51 -36.54
C LEU A 431 -8.34 35.74 -36.33
N ALA A 432 -7.84 36.72 -35.58
CA ALA A 432 -7.49 38.02 -36.14
C ALA A 432 -6.60 38.81 -35.18
N ASP A 433 -5.58 39.40 -35.79
CA ASP A 433 -4.52 40.21 -35.23
C ASP A 433 -5.02 41.62 -34.86
N MET A 434 -4.22 42.32 -34.05
CA MET A 434 -4.16 43.80 -33.91
C MET A 434 -5.31 44.55 -33.21
N ALA A 435 -4.99 45.22 -32.08
CA ALA A 435 -4.80 46.69 -32.03
C ALA A 435 -5.05 47.32 -30.63
N ARG A 436 -4.08 48.15 -30.23
CA ARG A 436 -4.18 49.43 -29.47
C ARG A 436 -4.45 49.44 -27.96
N GLU A 437 -3.35 49.75 -27.25
CA GLU A 437 -3.07 51.00 -26.52
C GLU A 437 -4.13 51.70 -25.65
N HIS A 438 -3.59 52.25 -24.54
CA HIS A 438 -4.05 53.42 -23.77
C HIS A 438 -5.23 53.16 -22.81
N SER A 439 -5.29 53.69 -21.59
CA SER A 439 -4.41 54.40 -20.64
C SER A 439 -5.29 54.67 -19.39
N ASP A 440 -4.66 55.20 -18.33
CA ASP A 440 -5.27 56.05 -17.28
C ASP A 440 -5.21 55.51 -15.83
N GLU A 441 -4.06 55.80 -15.22
CA GLU A 441 -3.83 56.67 -14.06
C GLU A 441 -4.73 56.66 -12.79
N MET A 442 -4.00 56.51 -11.66
CA MET A 442 -4.08 57.23 -10.38
C MET A 442 -5.36 57.13 -9.53
N THR A 443 -5.28 56.68 -8.27
CA THR A 443 -4.74 57.51 -7.17
C THR A 443 -4.31 56.68 -5.93
N GLN A 444 -3.13 56.99 -5.38
CA GLN A 444 -2.69 56.82 -3.97
C GLN A 444 -2.89 58.17 -3.23
N PRO A 445 -2.70 58.39 -1.89
CA PRO A 445 -1.79 57.69 -0.94
C PRO A 445 -2.36 57.47 0.49
N SER A 446 -1.78 56.63 1.36
CA SER A 446 -0.71 56.92 2.34
C SER A 446 -0.83 55.80 3.40
N GLY A 447 0.19 55.09 3.87
CA GLY A 447 1.38 55.53 4.61
C GLY A 447 1.30 54.90 6.01
N GLY A 448 2.07 53.84 6.29
CA GLY A 448 2.10 53.18 7.60
C GLY A 448 3.03 51.97 7.66
N SER A 449 4.17 52.15 8.30
CA SER A 449 5.29 51.25 8.55
C SER A 449 4.94 49.99 9.36
N ASP A 450 5.44 48.82 8.98
CA ASP A 450 6.60 48.13 9.60
C ASP A 450 6.65 46.66 9.14
N THR A 451 7.78 46.25 8.58
CA THR A 451 8.00 44.88 8.10
C THR A 451 8.86 44.12 9.11
N GLY A 452 8.19 43.46 10.05
CA GLY A 452 8.76 42.42 10.91
C GLY A 452 8.56 41.04 10.28
N ARG A 453 9.65 40.46 9.77
CA ARG A 453 9.78 39.10 9.23
C ARG A 453 9.32 38.05 10.26
N THR A 454 8.36 37.19 9.90
CA THR A 454 8.08 35.91 10.58
C THR A 454 7.90 34.80 9.56
N GLU A 455 8.57 33.68 9.85
CA GLU A 455 8.62 32.43 9.06
C GLU A 455 7.26 31.70 9.03
N PRO A 456 7.00 30.83 8.04
CA PRO A 456 5.72 30.13 7.93
C PRO A 456 5.63 29.00 8.97
N THR A 457 4.85 29.23 10.02
CA THR A 457 4.50 28.21 11.03
C THR A 457 3.61 27.14 10.41
N HIS A 458 3.97 25.88 10.65
CA HIS A 458 3.21 24.66 10.37
C HIS A 458 1.69 24.86 10.51
N ALA A 459 0.95 24.50 9.45
CA ALA A 459 -0.51 24.44 9.46
C ALA A 459 -0.99 23.44 10.53
N GLN A 460 -1.57 23.95 11.62
CA GLN A 460 -2.31 23.14 12.58
C GLN A 460 -3.64 22.66 11.94
N PRO A 461 -4.13 21.47 12.31
CA PRO A 461 -5.42 20.99 11.84
C PRO A 461 -6.54 21.92 12.34
N TYR A 462 -7.44 22.27 11.43
CA TYR A 462 -8.63 23.08 11.69
C TYR A 462 -9.56 22.30 12.63
N GLN A 463 -9.46 22.56 13.94
CA GLN A 463 -10.43 22.06 14.92
C GLN A 463 -11.71 22.87 14.80
N LEU A 464 -12.86 22.19 14.73
CA LEU A 464 -14.17 22.78 14.99
C LEU A 464 -14.14 23.42 16.38
N THR A 465 -13.96 24.74 16.45
CA THR A 465 -13.97 25.49 17.71
C THR A 465 -15.40 25.68 18.17
N VAL A 466 -15.98 24.65 18.78
CA VAL A 466 -16.83 24.90 19.95
C VAL A 466 -15.83 25.15 21.07
N ASP A 467 -15.96 26.27 21.79
CA ASP A 467 -15.06 26.54 22.91
C ASP A 467 -15.11 25.33 23.85
N ASN A 468 -13.96 24.67 24.05
CA ASN A 468 -13.82 23.52 24.94
C ASN A 468 -14.32 23.83 26.37
N ALA A 469 -14.58 25.09 26.70
CA ALA A 469 -15.11 25.54 27.98
C ALA A 469 -16.61 25.26 28.20
N ASP A 470 -17.42 25.11 27.15
CA ASP A 470 -18.89 24.97 27.27
C ASP A 470 -19.42 23.53 27.18
N MET A 471 -18.55 22.54 26.93
CA MET A 471 -18.94 21.12 26.85
C MET A 471 -18.90 20.44 28.22
N THR A 472 -19.92 19.65 28.53
CA THR A 472 -19.94 18.74 29.68
C THR A 472 -18.94 17.60 29.50
N ASP A 473 -18.48 16.98 30.60
CA ASP A 473 -17.56 15.85 30.53
C ASP A 473 -18.18 14.64 29.82
N ALA A 474 -19.50 14.46 29.94
CA ALA A 474 -20.26 13.43 29.21
C ALA A 474 -20.25 13.67 27.69
N GLU A 475 -20.40 14.92 27.24
CA GLU A 475 -20.34 15.24 25.80
C GLU A 475 -18.93 15.05 25.23
N ARG A 476 -17.88 15.29 26.02
CA ARG A 476 -16.49 14.99 25.61
C ARG A 476 -16.29 13.50 25.42
N GLU A 477 -16.78 12.69 26.36
CA GLU A 477 -16.64 11.24 26.32
C GLU A 477 -17.34 10.65 25.08
N GLU A 478 -18.56 11.11 24.79
CA GLU A 478 -19.33 10.72 23.59
C GLU A 478 -18.65 11.16 22.28
N ILE A 479 -18.15 12.40 22.20
CA ILE A 479 -17.38 12.86 21.03
C ILE A 479 -16.12 12.03 20.84
N GLU A 480 -15.45 11.67 21.93
CA GLU A 480 -14.26 10.82 21.88
C GLU A 480 -14.61 9.39 21.43
N GLN A 481 -15.76 8.87 21.85
CA GLN A 481 -16.29 7.58 21.40
C GLN A 481 -16.62 7.60 19.89
N ILE A 482 -17.27 8.66 19.40
CA ILE A 482 -17.51 8.88 17.96
C ILE A 482 -16.19 8.85 17.17
N ARG A 483 -15.17 9.59 17.65
CA ARG A 483 -13.85 9.64 17.01
C ARG A 483 -13.19 8.25 16.99
N ARG A 484 -13.28 7.49 18.08
CA ARG A 484 -12.72 6.12 18.18
C ARG A 484 -13.41 5.18 17.19
N THR A 485 -14.73 5.10 17.22
CA THR A 485 -15.53 4.27 16.31
C THR A 485 -15.23 4.58 14.83
N LEU A 486 -15.13 5.87 14.51
CA LEU A 486 -14.83 6.29 13.15
C LEU A 486 -13.40 5.95 12.73
N ASN A 487 -12.43 6.01 13.65
CA ASN A 487 -11.06 5.57 13.38
C ASN A 487 -11.01 4.09 12.97
N ASP A 488 -11.77 3.22 13.64
CA ASP A 488 -11.79 1.78 13.36
C ASP A 488 -12.45 1.46 12.02
N VAL A 489 -13.60 2.10 11.76
CA VAL A 489 -14.28 1.99 10.46
C VAL A 489 -13.35 2.43 9.32
N TRP A 490 -12.63 3.53 9.51
CA TRP A 490 -11.69 4.03 8.50
C TRP A 490 -10.42 3.21 8.39
N ALA A 491 -9.98 2.52 9.44
CA ALA A 491 -8.88 1.57 9.37
C ALA A 491 -9.26 0.38 8.46
N ALA A 492 -10.45 -0.20 8.64
CA ALA A 492 -10.96 -1.27 7.79
C ALA A 492 -11.16 -0.83 6.32
N ARG A 493 -11.68 0.38 6.11
CA ARG A 493 -11.83 0.97 4.77
C ARG A 493 -10.47 1.20 4.10
N ARG A 494 -9.46 1.69 4.83
CA ARG A 494 -8.10 1.86 4.32
C ARG A 494 -7.46 0.54 3.93
N GLU A 495 -7.59 -0.51 4.76
CA GLU A 495 -7.12 -1.86 4.39
C GLU A 495 -7.76 -2.31 3.07
N THR A 496 -9.07 -2.10 2.91
CA THR A 496 -9.79 -2.43 1.67
C THR A 496 -9.27 -1.64 0.48
N GLY A 497 -9.07 -0.32 0.64
CA GLY A 497 -8.51 0.54 -0.41
C GLY A 497 -7.10 0.12 -0.87
N MET A 498 -6.21 -0.22 0.06
CA MET A 498 -4.88 -0.71 -0.30
C MET A 498 -4.92 -2.07 -0.99
N ASN A 499 -5.80 -2.96 -0.56
CA ASN A 499 -6.00 -4.24 -1.22
C ASN A 499 -6.51 -4.05 -2.67
N ILE A 500 -7.41 -3.09 -2.90
CA ILE A 500 -7.83 -2.73 -4.27
C ILE A 500 -6.63 -2.22 -5.08
N GLY A 501 -5.81 -1.33 -4.52
CA GLY A 501 -4.61 -0.81 -5.19
C GLY A 501 -3.62 -1.91 -5.61
N ALA A 502 -3.29 -2.83 -4.72
CA ALA A 502 -2.42 -3.96 -5.02
C ALA A 502 -3.03 -4.93 -6.06
N MET A 503 -4.36 -5.07 -6.08
CA MET A 503 -5.06 -5.82 -7.14
C MET A 503 -4.88 -5.13 -8.51
N TYR A 504 -5.03 -3.80 -8.58
CA TYR A 504 -4.80 -3.03 -9.81
C TYR A 504 -3.36 -3.10 -10.30
N ALA A 505 -2.39 -3.04 -9.38
CA ALA A 505 -0.98 -3.25 -9.71
C ALA A 505 -0.76 -4.65 -10.30
N THR A 506 -1.34 -5.69 -9.70
CA THR A 506 -1.27 -7.07 -10.21
C THR A 506 -1.88 -7.19 -11.61
N ILE A 507 -3.06 -6.60 -11.83
CA ILE A 507 -3.70 -6.55 -13.16
C ILE A 507 -2.76 -5.86 -14.15
N GLY A 508 -2.18 -4.72 -13.78
CA GLY A 508 -1.23 -3.99 -14.61
C GLY A 508 0.00 -4.84 -15.02
N ILE A 509 0.60 -5.54 -14.06
CA ILE A 509 1.73 -6.46 -14.30
C ILE A 509 1.33 -7.57 -15.29
N THR A 510 0.18 -8.22 -15.06
CA THR A 510 -0.29 -9.31 -15.93
C THR A 510 -0.58 -8.85 -17.35
N LEU A 511 -1.20 -7.68 -17.50
CA LEU A 511 -1.47 -7.08 -18.81
C LEU A 511 -0.17 -6.64 -19.50
N GLY A 512 0.78 -6.05 -18.77
CA GLY A 512 2.10 -5.71 -19.30
C GLY A 512 2.84 -6.93 -19.87
N ASN A 513 2.83 -8.05 -19.13
CA ASN A 513 3.41 -9.30 -19.60
C ASN A 513 2.70 -9.84 -20.86
N LEU A 514 1.37 -9.74 -20.91
CA LEU A 514 0.58 -10.18 -22.07
C LEU A 514 0.86 -9.32 -23.31
N VAL A 515 0.96 -8.00 -23.14
CA VAL A 515 1.37 -7.07 -24.20
C VAL A 515 2.74 -7.50 -24.76
N CYS A 516 3.70 -7.83 -23.89
CA CYS A 516 5.00 -8.32 -24.34
C CYS A 516 4.95 -9.63 -25.10
N LEU A 517 4.11 -10.60 -24.69
CA LEU A 517 3.94 -11.86 -25.42
C LEU A 517 3.46 -11.61 -26.87
N VAL A 518 2.54 -10.65 -27.05
CA VAL A 518 2.05 -10.29 -28.40
C VAL A 518 3.15 -9.68 -29.26
N PHE A 519 4.03 -8.86 -28.67
CA PHE A 519 5.10 -8.21 -29.42
C PHE A 519 6.32 -9.12 -29.64
N THR A 520 6.61 -10.06 -28.73
CA THR A 520 7.75 -10.99 -28.81
C THR A 520 7.48 -12.15 -29.77
N THR A 521 6.25 -12.65 -29.85
CA THR A 521 5.86 -13.72 -30.82
C THR A 521 5.97 -13.28 -32.29
N ARG A 522 6.23 -12.00 -32.56
CA ARG A 522 6.43 -11.43 -33.90
C ARG A 522 7.84 -10.88 -34.13
N CYS A 523 8.79 -11.14 -33.24
CA CYS A 523 10.23 -10.96 -33.48
C CYS A 523 10.82 -12.35 -33.73
#